data_AF-J9F527-F1
#
_entry.id   AF-J9F527-F1
#
_cell.length_a   1.000
_cell.length_b   1.000
_cell.length_c   1.000
_cell.angle_alpha   90.00
_cell.angle_beta   90.00
_cell.angle_gamma   90.00
#
_symmetry.space_group_name_H-M   'P 1'
#
loop_
_entity.id
_entity.type
_entity.pdbx_description
1 polymer ?
#
loop_
_entity_poly.entity_id
_entity_poly.type
_entity_poly.pdbx_seq_one_letter_code
_entity_poly.pdbx_strand_id
1 'polypeptide(L)' 'MMTREEILSIEEYCAEHNVSRKNRLKELGIPFWNFYKAKKKYRTEDEQVDQPGQFIRLSSGRYVPQTMPPA' A
#
# COMPACT_ATOMS: atom_id res chain seq x y z
N MET A 1 -14.61 4.56 -6.53
CA MET A 1 -13.51 3.57 -6.37
C MET A 1 -13.74 2.93 -5.03
N MET A 2 -13.61 1.60 -4.92
CA MET A 2 -13.77 0.89 -3.65
C MET A 2 -12.71 1.38 -2.65
N THR A 3 -13.12 1.70 -1.42
CA THR A 3 -12.22 2.25 -0.40
C THR A 3 -11.53 1.14 0.42
N ARG A 4 -10.48 1.51 1.16
CA ARG A 4 -9.76 0.57 2.04
C ARG A 4 -10.69 0.03 3.13
N GLU A 5 -11.53 0.89 3.69
CA GLU A 5 -12.48 0.56 4.76
C GLU A 5 -13.51 -0.46 4.30
N GLU A 6 -14.03 -0.32 3.07
CA GLU A 6 -14.97 -1.31 2.51
C GLU A 6 -14.32 -2.68 2.36
N ILE A 7 -13.05 -2.75 1.97
CA ILE A 7 -12.32 -4.02 1.81
C ILE A 7 -12.12 -4.69 3.17
N LEU A 8 -11.69 -3.92 4.18
CA LEU A 8 -11.49 -4.39 5.55
C LEU A 8 -12.79 -4.93 6.13
N SER A 9 -13.88 -4.17 6.01
CA SER A 9 -15.21 -4.59 6.49
C SER A 9 -15.67 -5.90 5.84
N ILE A 10 -15.41 -6.11 4.54
CA ILE A 10 -15.73 -7.37 3.85
C ILE A 10 -14.87 -8.53 4.36
N GLU A 11 -13.59 -8.30 4.66
CA GLU A 11 -12.70 -9.33 5.19
C GLU A 11 -13.05 -9.70 6.63
N GLU A 12 -13.36 -8.72 7.48
CA GLU A 12 -13.85 -8.93 8.85
C GLU A 12 -15.16 -9.71 8.85
N TYR A 13 -16.13 -9.29 8.01
CA TYR A 13 -17.39 -10.02 7.89
C TYR A 13 -17.18 -11.47 7.43
N CYS A 14 -16.26 -11.72 6.50
CA CYS A 14 -15.93 -13.09 6.09
C CYS A 14 -15.29 -13.90 7.22
N ALA A 15 -14.48 -13.26 8.07
CA ALA A 15 -13.86 -13.91 9.21
C ALA A 15 -14.89 -14.25 10.30
N GLU A 16 -15.77 -13.31 10.65
CA GLU A 16 -16.80 -13.48 11.68
C GLU A 16 -17.86 -14.50 11.29
N HIS A 17 -18.39 -14.39 10.06
CA HIS A 17 -19.48 -15.25 9.59
C HIS A 17 -18.99 -16.54 8.90
N ASN A 18 -17.67 -16.75 8.82
CA ASN A 18 -17.05 -17.89 8.12
C ASN A 18 -17.53 -18.06 6.66
N VAL A 19 -17.92 -16.97 6.02
CA VAL A 19 -18.43 -16.98 4.64
C VAL A 19 -17.29 -16.85 3.63
N SER A 20 -17.44 -17.49 2.48
CA SER A 20 -16.51 -17.30 1.38
C SER A 20 -16.60 -15.85 0.87
N ARG A 21 -15.45 -15.20 0.71
CA ARG A 21 -15.32 -13.86 0.10
C ARG A 21 -16.06 -13.75 -1.22
N LYS A 22 -16.05 -14.81 -2.03
CA LYS A 22 -16.79 -14.88 -3.30
C LYS A 22 -18.31 -14.74 -3.11
N ASN A 23 -18.87 -15.42 -2.11
CA ASN A 23 -20.30 -15.35 -1.82
C ASN A 23 -20.65 -13.96 -1.29
N ARG A 24 -19.86 -13.42 -0.36
CA ARG A 24 -20.08 -12.08 0.19
C ARG A 24 -20.01 -10.98 -0.89
N LEU A 25 -19.05 -11.07 -1.82
CA LEU A 25 -18.95 -10.16 -2.95
C LEU A 25 -20.17 -10.25 -3.89
N LYS A 26 -20.69 -11.47 -4.10
CA LYS A 26 -21.89 -11.71 -4.92
C LYS A 26 -23.15 -11.12 -4.28
N GLU A 27 -23.32 -11.29 -2.97
CA GLU A 27 -24.42 -10.72 -2.19
C GLU A 27 -24.43 -9.19 -2.23
N LEU A 28 -23.24 -8.57 -2.17
CA LEU A 28 -23.07 -7.12 -2.24
C LEU A 28 -23.16 -6.57 -3.68
N GLY A 29 -23.27 -7.43 -4.70
CA GLY A 29 -23.25 -7.04 -6.10
C GLY A 29 -21.91 -6.47 -6.57
N ILE A 30 -20.83 -6.72 -5.83
CA ILE A 30 -19.50 -6.17 -6.14
C ILE A 30 -18.79 -7.11 -7.11
N PRO A 31 -18.36 -6.62 -8.28
CA PRO A 31 -17.60 -7.45 -9.20
C PRO A 31 -16.23 -7.80 -8.60
N PHE A 32 -15.90 -9.09 -8.62
CA PHE A 32 -14.66 -9.65 -8.05
C PHE A 32 -13.41 -8.88 -8.49
N TRP A 33 -13.36 -8.46 -9.76
CA TRP A 33 -12.23 -7.72 -10.31
C TRP A 33 -11.97 -6.39 -9.61
N ASN A 34 -13.01 -5.66 -9.21
CA ASN A 34 -12.85 -4.39 -8.48
C ASN A 34 -12.26 -4.61 -7.09
N PHE A 35 -12.73 -5.64 -6.39
CA PHE A 35 -12.25 -5.97 -5.05
C PHE A 35 -10.75 -6.31 -5.05
N TYR A 36 -10.33 -7.22 -5.93
CA TYR A 36 -8.91 -7.61 -5.99
C TYR A 36 -8.01 -6.51 -6.57
N LYS A 37 -8.53 -5.68 -7.48
CA LYS A 37 -7.80 -4.49 -7.97
C LYS A 37 -7.54 -3.50 -6.85
N ALA A 38 -8.56 -3.20 -6.04
CA ALA A 38 -8.43 -2.28 -4.91
C ALA A 38 -7.54 -2.89 -3.81
N LYS A 39 -7.74 -4.16 -3.45
CA LYS A 39 -6.89 -4.88 -2.48
C LYS A 39 -5.41 -4.89 -2.88
N LYS A 40 -5.11 -5.11 -4.16
CA LYS A 40 -3.73 -5.05 -4.67
C LYS A 40 -3.13 -3.66 -4.53
N LYS A 41 -3.90 -2.61 -4.87
CA LYS A 41 -3.45 -1.22 -4.77
C LYS A 41 -3.05 -0.88 -3.33
N TYR A 42 -3.92 -1.19 -2.37
CA TYR A 42 -3.64 -0.92 -0.96
C TYR A 42 -2.50 -1.76 -0.39
N ARG A 43 -2.31 -3.00 -0.86
CA ARG A 43 -1.13 -3.79 -0.46
C ARG A 43 0.16 -3.12 -0.92
N THR A 44 0.21 -2.62 -2.15
CA THR A 44 1.38 -1.88 -2.66
C THR A 44 1.58 -0.55 -1.93
N GLU A 45 0.50 0.16 -1.57
CA GLU A 45 0.60 1.39 -0.76
C GLU A 45 1.14 1.09 0.64
N ASP A 46 0.69 0.00 1.29
CA ASP A 46 1.18 -0.44 2.60
C ASP A 46 2.66 -0.89 2.51
N GLU A 47 3.04 -1.67 1.49
CA GLU A 47 4.43 -2.07 1.19
C GLU A 47 5.34 -0.87 0.84
N GLN A 48 4.78 0.27 0.39
CA GLN A 48 5.54 1.50 0.15
C GLN A 48 5.69 2.35 1.40
N VAL A 49 4.70 2.35 2.29
CA VAL A 49 4.76 3.07 3.58
C VAL A 49 5.63 2.32 4.59
N ASP A 50 5.60 0.98 4.57
CA ASP A 50 6.37 0.09 5.45
C ASP A 50 7.72 -0.32 4.86
N GLN A 51 8.33 0.50 3.99
CA GLN A 51 9.71 0.29 3.54
C GLN A 51 10.70 1.15 4.37
N PRO A 52 11.14 0.70 5.57
CA PRO A 52 12.29 1.27 6.23
C PRO A 52 13.55 0.86 5.45
N GLY A 53 13.94 1.66 4.45
CA GLY A 53 15.12 1.37 3.63
C GLY A 53 15.14 2.00 2.23
N GLN A 54 14.30 3.01 1.97
CA GLN A 54 14.37 3.71 0.69
C GLN A 54 15.73 4.40 0.56
N PHE A 55 16.55 3.90 -0.37
CA PHE A 55 17.87 4.45 -0.63
C PHE A 55 17.74 5.93 -1.05
N ILE A 56 18.32 6.82 -0.25
CA ILE A 56 18.48 8.22 -0.63
C ILE A 56 19.45 8.23 -1.81
N ARG A 57 18.94 8.55 -3.00
CA ARG A 57 19.80 8.85 -4.15
C ARG A 57 20.50 10.16 -3.85
N LEU A 58 21.77 10.08 -3.45
CA LEU A 58 22.65 11.23 -3.43
C LEU A 58 22.66 11.80 -4.85
N SER A 59 22.11 12.99 -5.03
CA SER A 59 22.26 13.76 -6.26
C SER A 59 23.76 13.86 -6.54
N SER A 60 24.18 13.46 -7.73
CA SER A 60 25.58 13.41 -8.19
C SER A 60 26.20 14.82 -8.21
N GLY A 61 26.52 15.36 -7.04
CA GLY A 61 27.27 16.60 -6.86
C GLY A 61 28.69 16.26 -6.41
N ARG A 62 29.71 16.80 -7.10
CA ARG A 62 31.11 16.73 -6.67
C ARG A 62 31.23 17.28 -5.25
N TYR A 63 31.68 16.47 -4.31
CA TYR A 63 32.07 16.92 -2.98
C TYR A 63 33.31 17.80 -3.11
N VAL A 64 33.18 19.09 -2.82
CA VAL A 64 34.31 20.01 -2.73
C VAL A 64 34.65 20.14 -1.24
N PRO A 65 35.82 19.68 -0.78
CA PRO A 65 36.23 19.90 0.60
C PRO A 65 36.37 21.41 0.82
N GLN A 66 35.72 21.96 1.85
CA GLN A 66 36.00 23.32 2.30
C GLN A 66 37.46 23.37 2.74
N THR A 67 38.31 24.02 1.95
CA THR A 67 39.68 24.35 2.36
C THR A 67 39.59 25.36 3.50
N MET A 68 40.25 25.07 4.63
CA MET A 68 40.34 26.00 5.77
C MET A 68 40.82 27.38 5.31
N PRO A 69 40.28 28.48 5.85
CA PRO A 69 40.83 29.81 5.61
C PRO A 69 42.22 29.92 6.25
N PRO A 70 43.16 30.66 5.62
CA PRO A 70 44.52 30.81 6.12
C PRO A 70 44.57 31.62 7.42
N ALA A 71 45.58 31.29 8.25
CA ALA A 71 45.83 31.81 9.60
C ALA A 71 46.22 33.30 9.64
#